data_AF-A0A3N9N288-F1
#
_entry.id   AF-A0A3N9N288-F1
#
_cell.length_a   1.000
_cell.length_b   1.000
_cell.length_c   1.000
_cell.angle_alpha   90.00
_cell.angle_beta   90.00
_cell.angle_gamma   90.00
#
_symmetry.space_group_name_H-M   'P 1'
#
loop_
_entity.id
_entity.type
_entity.pdbx_description
1 polymer ?
#
loop_
_entity_poly.entity_id
_entity_poly.type
_entity_poly.pdbx_seq_one_letter_code
_entity_poly.pdbx_strand_id
1 'polypeptide(L)'
;MATAIYQFQISGSRDEVNRQLIASMANEMTHIQDFKIKLYEYGWRPSKRKGFYWMVGFTIGIVSKLLGRKMILRTGIWVEKKAVRHYGELLSTIDWNNDTRKIIEKNQSDEVIHIEHWKALLKKI
;
A
#
# COMPACT_ATOMS: atom_id res chain seq x y z
N MET A 1 -6.05 0.38 -3.10
CA MET A 1 -6.24 -1.06 -2.84
C MET A 1 -5.53 -1.43 -1.54
N ALA A 2 -4.22 -1.16 -1.42
CA ALA A 2 -3.44 -1.41 -0.20
C ALA A 2 -4.08 -0.81 1.07
N THR A 3 -4.54 0.46 0.99
CA THR A 3 -5.35 1.08 2.07
C THR A 3 -6.50 0.21 2.57
N ALA A 4 -7.31 -0.35 1.66
CA ALA A 4 -8.42 -1.22 2.04
C ALA A 4 -7.92 -2.55 2.62
N ILE A 5 -6.84 -3.14 2.08
CA ILE A 5 -6.26 -4.38 2.62
C ILE A 5 -5.88 -4.18 4.09
N TYR A 6 -5.11 -3.14 4.40
CA TYR A 6 -4.69 -2.84 5.76
C TYR A 6 -5.87 -2.48 6.66
N GLN A 7 -6.79 -1.66 6.18
CA GLN A 7 -8.00 -1.29 6.91
C GLN A 7 -8.79 -2.53 7.38
N PHE A 8 -8.96 -3.52 6.51
CA PHE A 8 -9.73 -4.73 6.83
C PHE A 8 -8.93 -5.80 7.59
N GLN A 9 -7.60 -5.65 7.70
CA GLN A 9 -6.75 -6.48 8.54
C GLN A 9 -6.69 -5.99 10.00
N ILE A 10 -6.93 -4.70 10.25
CA ILE A 10 -6.95 -4.11 11.58
C ILE A 10 -7.94 -4.86 12.49
N SER A 11 -7.52 -5.08 13.74
CA SER A 11 -8.33 -5.73 14.77
C SER A 11 -8.46 -4.85 16.02
N GLY A 12 -9.19 -5.32 17.03
CA GLY A 12 -9.28 -4.63 18.33
C GLY A 12 -8.04 -4.77 19.21
N SER A 13 -7.01 -5.53 18.80
CA SER A 13 -5.80 -5.72 19.59
C SER A 13 -4.94 -4.46 19.66
N ARG A 14 -4.31 -4.21 20.82
CA ARG A 14 -3.32 -3.15 21.02
C ARG A 14 -1.91 -3.73 20.95
N ASP A 15 -1.57 -4.31 19.80
CA ASP A 15 -0.27 -4.94 19.56
C ASP A 15 0.53 -4.23 18.46
N GLU A 16 1.79 -4.62 18.32
CA GLU A 16 2.71 -4.08 17.32
C GLU A 16 2.21 -4.27 15.89
N VAL A 17 1.57 -5.41 15.59
CA VAL A 17 1.04 -5.69 14.25
C VAL A 17 -0.05 -4.68 13.91
N ASN A 18 -0.99 -4.43 14.82
CA ASN A 18 -2.06 -3.48 14.61
C ASN A 18 -1.54 -2.05 14.51
N ARG A 19 -0.53 -1.67 15.32
CA ARG A 19 0.14 -0.37 15.22
C ARG A 19 0.76 -0.16 13.83
N GLN A 20 1.50 -1.14 13.33
CA GLN A 20 2.11 -1.06 12.02
C GLN A 20 1.06 -1.05 10.90
N LEU A 21 -0.03 -1.84 11.00
CA LEU A 21 -1.12 -1.81 10.01
C LEU A 21 -1.76 -0.43 9.91
N ILE A 22 -1.97 0.25 11.04
CA ILE A 22 -2.50 1.61 11.07
C ILE A 22 -1.51 2.59 10.43
N ALA A 23 -0.21 2.48 10.78
CA ALA A 23 0.82 3.36 10.22
C ALA A 23 0.95 3.20 8.70
N SER A 24 1.06 1.97 8.20
CA SER A 24 1.11 1.69 6.76
C SER A 24 -0.18 2.10 6.06
N MET A 25 -1.36 1.84 6.64
CA MET A 25 -2.62 2.34 6.06
C MET A 25 -2.62 3.86 5.91
N ALA A 26 -2.14 4.59 6.93
CA ALA A 26 -2.07 6.05 6.88
C ALA A 26 -1.08 6.54 5.81
N ASN A 27 0.09 5.91 5.67
CA ASN A 27 1.05 6.24 4.61
C ASN A 27 0.49 5.93 3.21
N GLU A 28 -0.18 4.78 3.03
CA GLU A 28 -0.87 4.43 1.78
C GLU A 28 -1.97 5.43 1.39
N MET A 29 -2.61 6.08 2.36
CA MET A 29 -3.56 7.16 2.08
C MET A 29 -2.86 8.40 1.52
N THR A 30 -1.65 8.72 1.99
CA THR A 30 -0.80 9.76 1.42
C THR A 30 -0.39 9.42 -0.01
N HIS A 31 0.04 8.19 -0.28
CA HIS A 31 0.37 7.74 -1.65
C HIS A 31 -0.80 7.94 -2.61
N ILE A 32 -2.03 7.58 -2.18
CA ILE A 32 -3.24 7.82 -2.97
C ILE A 32 -3.49 9.31 -3.20
N GLN A 33 -3.22 10.17 -2.21
CA GLN A 33 -3.39 11.61 -2.34
C GLN A 33 -2.40 12.18 -3.34
N ASP A 34 -1.12 11.83 -3.24
CA ASP A 34 -0.07 12.27 -4.14
C ASP A 34 -0.41 11.93 -5.60
N PHE A 35 -0.81 10.68 -5.86
CA PHE A 35 -1.21 10.24 -7.19
C PHE A 35 -2.44 10.96 -7.70
N LYS A 36 -3.45 11.20 -6.85
CA LYS A 36 -4.66 11.91 -7.27
C LYS A 36 -4.36 13.34 -7.68
N ILE A 37 -3.51 14.04 -6.91
CA ILE A 37 -3.09 15.40 -7.23
C ILE A 37 -2.48 15.42 -8.63
N LYS A 38 -1.49 14.55 -8.89
CA LYS A 38 -0.86 14.45 -10.21
C LYS A 38 -1.85 14.08 -11.31
N LEU A 39 -2.68 13.05 -11.12
CA LEU A 39 -3.67 12.67 -12.11
C LEU A 39 -4.63 13.82 -12.45
N TYR A 40 -5.07 14.60 -11.46
CA TYR A 40 -5.94 15.75 -11.69
C TYR A 40 -5.21 16.92 -12.36
N GLU A 41 -3.94 17.18 -12.04
CA GLU A 41 -3.09 18.14 -12.77
C GLU A 41 -3.02 17.79 -14.27
N TYR A 42 -3.00 16.50 -14.61
CA TYR A 42 -3.05 15.99 -15.99
C TYR A 42 -4.46 15.84 -16.58
N GLY A 43 -5.49 16.40 -15.95
CA GLY A 43 -6.86 16.44 -16.46
C GLY A 43 -7.65 15.12 -16.33
N TRP A 44 -7.16 14.17 -15.55
CA TRP A 44 -7.88 12.92 -15.28
C TRP A 44 -9.19 13.18 -14.51
N ARG A 45 -10.22 12.37 -14.76
CA ARG A 45 -11.52 12.45 -14.09
C ARG A 45 -11.77 11.23 -13.20
N PRO A 46 -12.42 11.39 -12.04
CA PRO A 46 -12.76 10.28 -11.15
C PRO A 46 -13.46 9.13 -11.89
N SER A 47 -12.89 7.92 -11.80
CA SER A 47 -13.46 6.74 -12.47
C SER A 47 -14.22 5.82 -11.52
N LYS A 48 -15.26 5.16 -12.02
CA LYS A 48 -16.04 4.13 -11.29
C LYS A 48 -15.19 2.92 -10.88
N ARG A 49 -14.01 2.71 -11.49
CA ARG A 49 -13.07 1.62 -11.16
C ARG A 49 -12.55 1.66 -9.72
N LYS A 50 -12.67 2.81 -9.05
CA LYS A 50 -12.32 2.94 -7.61
C LYS A 50 -13.06 1.92 -6.74
N GLY A 51 -14.36 1.71 -7.00
CA GLY A 51 -15.17 0.75 -6.25
C GLY A 51 -14.67 -0.69 -6.42
N PHE A 52 -14.29 -1.06 -7.65
CA PHE A 52 -13.70 -2.37 -7.94
C PHE A 52 -12.41 -2.61 -7.16
N TYR A 53 -11.45 -1.68 -7.19
CA TYR A 53 -10.19 -1.82 -6.45
C TYR A 53 -10.38 -1.84 -4.93
N TRP A 54 -11.42 -1.16 -4.43
CA TRP A 54 -11.77 -1.24 -3.01
C TRP A 54 -12.34 -2.61 -2.65
N MET A 55 -13.23 -3.18 -3.47
CA MET A 55 -13.78 -4.53 -3.25
C MET A 55 -12.67 -5.59 -3.25
N VAL A 56 -11.72 -5.52 -4.19
CA VAL A 56 -10.57 -6.43 -4.21
C VAL A 56 -9.75 -6.31 -2.92
N GLY A 57 -9.47 -5.07 -2.47
CA GLY A 57 -8.75 -4.84 -1.23
C GLY A 57 -9.49 -5.35 0.01
N PHE A 58 -10.81 -5.17 0.05
CA PHE A 58 -11.69 -5.72 1.09
C PHE A 58 -11.60 -7.23 1.17
N THR A 59 -11.78 -7.93 0.04
CA THR A 59 -11.73 -9.40 0.00
C THR A 59 -10.38 -9.91 0.47
N ILE A 60 -9.27 -9.34 -0.03
CA ILE A 60 -7.92 -9.76 0.37
C ILE A 60 -7.68 -9.48 1.87
N GLY A 61 -8.08 -8.31 2.37
CA GLY A 61 -7.92 -7.93 3.76
C GLY A 61 -8.66 -8.85 4.72
N ILE A 62 -9.95 -9.10 4.47
CA ILE A 62 -10.77 -10.01 5.29
C ILE A 62 -10.24 -11.44 5.24
N VAL A 63 -9.98 -11.98 4.04
CA VAL A 63 -9.51 -13.37 3.89
C VAL A 63 -8.17 -13.57 4.60
N SER A 64 -7.21 -12.67 4.41
CA SER A 64 -5.91 -12.78 5.08
C SER A 64 -6.00 -12.64 6.59
N LYS A 65 -6.90 -11.80 7.11
CA LYS A 65 -7.19 -11.70 8.54
C LYS A 65 -7.77 -12.99 9.11
N LEU A 66 -8.73 -13.60 8.43
CA LEU A 66 -9.34 -14.88 8.83
C LEU A 66 -8.31 -16.02 8.87
N LEU A 67 -7.33 -16.00 7.96
CA LEU A 67 -6.23 -16.97 7.93
C LEU A 67 -5.12 -16.67 8.98
N GLY A 68 -5.26 -15.61 9.76
CA GLY A 68 -4.41 -15.31 10.92
C GLY A 68 -3.18 -14.44 10.63
N ARG A 69 -2.44 -14.14 11.71
CA ARG A 69 -1.36 -13.13 11.71
C ARG A 69 -0.25 -13.38 10.68
N LYS A 70 0.17 -14.63 10.49
CA LYS A 70 1.21 -14.95 9.48
C LYS A 70 0.73 -14.60 8.06
N MET A 71 -0.54 -14.82 7.76
CA MET A 71 -1.11 -14.48 6.45
C MET A 71 -1.33 -12.99 6.26
N ILE A 72 -1.69 -12.25 7.31
CA ILE A 72 -1.72 -10.77 7.28
C ILE A 72 -0.36 -10.23 6.81
N LEU A 73 0.72 -10.65 7.47
CA LEU A 73 2.07 -10.16 7.19
C LEU A 73 2.59 -10.60 5.80
N ARG A 74 2.33 -11.85 5.41
CA ARG A 74 2.69 -12.35 4.07
C ARG A 74 1.96 -11.60 2.96
N THR A 75 0.68 -11.30 3.16
CA THR A 75 -0.10 -10.48 2.24
C THR A 75 0.46 -9.07 2.15
N GLY A 76 0.80 -8.44 3.28
CA GLY A 76 1.48 -7.13 3.29
C GLY A 76 2.75 -7.16 2.43
N ILE A 77 3.69 -8.08 2.71
CA ILE A 77 4.93 -8.24 1.93
C ILE A 77 4.65 -8.42 0.43
N TRP A 78 3.63 -9.19 0.07
CA TRP A 78 3.28 -9.44 -1.33
C TRP A 78 2.73 -8.19 -2.03
N VAL A 79 1.86 -7.42 -1.37
CA VAL A 79 1.32 -6.16 -1.91
C VAL A 79 2.45 -5.16 -2.11
N GLU A 80 3.30 -4.96 -1.11
CA GLU A 80 4.36 -3.97 -1.18
C GLU A 80 5.42 -4.34 -2.22
N LYS A 81 5.76 -5.62 -2.37
CA LYS A 81 6.66 -6.05 -3.45
C LYS A 81 6.10 -5.73 -4.84
N LYS A 82 4.78 -5.86 -5.02
CA LYS A 82 4.13 -5.45 -6.27
C LYS A 82 4.19 -3.94 -6.44
N ALA A 83 3.96 -3.17 -5.38
CA ALA A 83 4.05 -1.71 -5.41
C ALA A 83 5.46 -1.25 -5.79
N VAL A 84 6.51 -1.75 -5.11
CA VAL A 84 7.93 -1.46 -5.45
C VAL A 84 8.23 -1.72 -6.91
N ARG A 85 7.77 -2.86 -7.45
CA ARG A 85 7.96 -3.21 -8.86
C ARG A 85 7.27 -2.21 -9.78
N HIS A 86 5.99 -1.90 -9.54
CA HIS A 86 5.24 -0.97 -10.39
C HIS A 86 5.80 0.45 -10.31
N TYR A 87 6.24 0.92 -9.14
CA TYR A 87 6.95 2.20 -9.03
C TYR A 87 8.26 2.18 -9.82
N GLY A 88 9.01 1.09 -9.79
CA GLY A 88 10.24 0.92 -10.58
C GLY A 88 9.97 0.94 -12.08
N GLU A 89 8.89 0.30 -12.52
CA GLU A 89 8.41 0.37 -13.91
C GLU A 89 8.02 1.80 -14.29
N LEU A 90 7.30 2.54 -13.44
CA LEU A 90 6.94 3.94 -13.68
C LEU A 90 8.17 4.85 -13.79
N LEU A 91 9.17 4.67 -12.91
CA LEU A 91 10.40 5.46 -12.91
C LEU A 91 11.30 5.21 -14.13
N SER A 92 11.25 3.99 -14.68
CA SER A 92 12.09 3.59 -15.82
C SER A 92 11.44 3.82 -17.18
N THR A 93 10.11 3.89 -17.26
CA THR A 93 9.39 3.95 -18.54
C THR A 93 8.92 5.35 -18.95
N ILE A 94 8.79 6.28 -17.99
CA ILE A 94 8.23 7.61 -18.24
C ILE A 94 9.21 8.67 -17.79
N ASP A 95 9.40 9.70 -18.62
CA ASP A 95 10.19 10.86 -18.26
C ASP A 95 9.35 11.85 -17.43
N TRP A 96 9.45 11.70 -16.12
CA TRP A 96 8.78 12.57 -15.17
C TRP A 96 9.58 13.85 -14.91
N ASN A 97 8.88 14.98 -14.74
CA ASN A 97 9.51 16.15 -14.15
C ASN A 97 10.09 15.84 -12.75
N ASN A 98 11.08 16.63 -12.33
CA ASN A 98 11.82 16.40 -11.09
C ASN A 98 10.93 16.27 -9.85
N ASP A 99 9.87 17.07 -9.75
CA ASP A 99 8.98 17.05 -8.58
C ASP A 99 8.16 15.76 -8.52
N THR A 100 7.61 15.32 -9.65
CA THR A 100 6.83 14.09 -9.75
C THR A 100 7.72 12.87 -9.55
N ARG A 101 8.93 12.88 -10.11
CA ARG A 101 9.93 11.82 -9.90
C ARG A 101 10.24 11.63 -8.42
N LYS A 102 10.53 12.71 -7.68
CA LYS A 102 10.83 12.65 -6.24
C LYS A 102 9.68 12.06 -5.43
N ILE A 103 8.44 12.37 -5.77
CA ILE A 103 7.25 11.80 -5.11
C ILE A 103 7.19 10.29 -5.36
N ILE A 104 7.40 9.85 -6.60
CA ILE A 104 7.37 8.43 -6.97
C ILE A 104 8.52 7.66 -6.28
N GLU A 105 9.73 8.23 -6.24
CA GLU A 105 10.89 7.64 -5.54
C GLU A 105 10.65 7.53 -4.04
N LYS A 106 10.11 8.59 -3.42
CA LYS A 106 9.74 8.57 -2.00
C LYS A 106 8.73 7.47 -1.73
N ASN A 107 7.65 7.39 -2.50
CA ASN A 107 6.61 6.40 -2.29
C ASN A 107 7.15 4.98 -2.49
N GLN A 108 8.02 4.76 -3.48
CA GLN A 108 8.73 3.48 -3.65
C GLN A 108 9.58 3.12 -2.42
N SER A 109 10.32 4.08 -1.87
CA SER A 109 11.14 3.89 -0.68
C SER A 109 10.30 3.53 0.54
N ASP A 110 9.14 4.17 0.71
CA ASP A 110 8.19 3.88 1.79
C ASP A 110 7.73 2.40 1.72
N GLU A 111 7.47 1.87 0.51
CA GLU A 111 7.10 0.45 0.35
C GLU A 111 8.23 -0.53 0.71
N VAL A 112 9.49 -0.17 0.44
CA VAL A 112 10.64 -0.98 0.86
C VAL A 112 10.70 -1.05 2.39
N ILE A 113 10.47 0.07 3.07
CA ILE A 113 10.44 0.14 4.53
C ILE A 113 9.29 -0.71 5.09
N HIS A 114 8.10 -0.64 4.48
CA HIS A 114 6.97 -1.50 4.85
C HIS A 114 7.32 -2.99 4.76
N ILE A 115 7.95 -3.43 3.67
CA ILE A 115 8.40 -4.83 3.52
C ILE A 115 9.31 -5.25 4.67
N GLU A 116 10.28 -4.42 5.04
CA GLU A 116 11.23 -4.74 6.11
C GLU A 116 10.53 -4.80 7.48
N HIS A 117 9.59 -3.90 7.76
CA HIS A 117 8.76 -3.98 8.97
C HIS A 117 7.94 -5.28 9.02
N TRP A 118 7.29 -5.66 7.91
CA TRP A 118 6.51 -6.90 7.85
C TRP A 118 7.37 -8.14 8.01
N LYS A 119 8.55 -8.18 7.38
CA LYS A 119 9.51 -9.28 7.57
C LYS A 119 10.00 -9.36 9.01
N ALA A 120 10.31 -8.22 9.64
CA ALA A 120 10.76 -8.16 11.01
C ALA A 120 9.69 -8.68 11.98
N LEU A 121 8.42 -8.35 11.76
CA LEU A 121 7.31 -8.88 12.53
C LEU A 121 7.08 -10.37 12.27
N LEU A 122 7.19 -10.82 11.02
CA LEU A 122 6.98 -12.21 10.65
C LEU A 122 8.01 -13.14 11.29
N LYS A 123 9.25 -12.68 11.46
CA LYS A 123 10.30 -13.43 12.18
C LYS A 123 10.01 -13.62 13.68
N LYS A 124 9.10 -12.83 14.25
CA LYS A 124 8.74 -12.87 15.68
C LYS A 124 7.49 -13.73 15.97
N ILE A 125 6.89 -14.37 14.96
CA ILE A 125 5.65 -15.18 15.05
C ILE A 125 5.88 -16.57 14.45
#